data_AF-A0A0F7P5T6-F1
#
_entry.id   AF-A0A0F7P5T6-F1
#
_cell.length_a   1.000
_cell.length_b   1.000
_cell.length_c   1.000
_cell.angle_alpha   90.00
_cell.angle_beta   90.00
_cell.angle_gamma   90.00
#
_symmetry.space_group_name_H-M   'P 1'
#
loop_
_entity.id
_entity.type
_entity.pdbx_description
1 polymer ?
#
loop_
_entity_poly.entity_id
_entity_poly.type
_entity_poly.pdbx_seq_one_letter_code
_entity_poly.pdbx_strand_id
1 'polypeptide(L)'
;MTTAPGGEGRDDETAFPLGFRAILDRIGTPLFVLDADGDVVHWNEAATELTGETEAEAMAKEHVSEAFYHDGRRAKTLADKVLEAPETADEKFGLPTVDTADYTLYRDQSTMLDANGNKRHIKFSAAPLYEGDELVGVVEMVQDRTDEVRQNRRTVELVEELEATMAKMQEGNLDARASVEVDEYLDAELAAVAHSLNEMGEQLQALVGDVSARTAHLDTATADVAESAQEINRLADEQSERTGAVADEVSTLSTTVQQAASRADDAGETSQQARQQALEGRERADELRSLMHDAEAANESIRDDVAAVGDAVDRIESVMEAIDVIATETSFLALYANVEAAKADDGDGVAVVANEIRNLAKTTRTRIDEVESAVDTIRSDTEEAVTSIETTESRIEAGVSEVEETKDLLYDVAATAGEAVEDIEEVSAVTDDQAESAGEIANVIADSQDKASTVAEEISDIAAATEEQSQQVAEIDAVIADLAGREEDDSPD
;
A
#
# COMPACT_ATOMS: atom_id res chain seq x y z
N MET A 1 96.82 -48.66 -51.74
CA MET A 1 97.25 -48.98 -53.11
C MET A 1 96.45 -48.09 -54.04
N THR A 2 97.04 -47.25 -54.90
CA THR A 2 98.46 -47.06 -55.24
C THR A 2 98.71 -45.61 -55.71
N THR A 3 99.97 -45.19 -55.66
CA THR A 3 100.52 -43.87 -56.06
C THR A 3 100.29 -43.45 -57.52
N ALA A 4 100.28 -42.12 -57.72
CA ALA A 4 100.73 -41.25 -58.84
C ALA A 4 101.62 -41.86 -59.97
N PRO A 5 101.82 -41.19 -61.15
CA PRO A 5 101.57 -39.78 -61.56
C PRO A 5 100.60 -39.64 -62.76
N GLY A 6 100.35 -38.48 -63.42
CA GLY A 6 100.85 -37.09 -63.27
C GLY A 6 101.59 -36.54 -64.52
N GLY A 7 101.24 -35.34 -65.03
CA GLY A 7 101.83 -34.70 -66.23
C GLY A 7 101.08 -33.43 -66.68
N GLU A 8 101.83 -32.38 -67.05
CA GLU A 8 101.39 -30.99 -67.30
C GLU A 8 100.52 -30.78 -68.57
N GLY A 9 99.66 -29.75 -68.55
CA GLY A 9 98.91 -29.26 -69.72
C GLY A 9 98.08 -28.02 -69.37
N ARG A 10 98.22 -26.95 -70.15
CA ARG A 10 97.73 -25.59 -69.89
C ARG A 10 96.36 -25.31 -70.55
N ASP A 11 95.70 -24.24 -70.07
CA ASP A 11 94.70 -23.38 -70.74
C ASP A 11 93.40 -24.03 -71.28
N ASP A 12 92.28 -23.79 -70.60
CA ASP A 12 91.19 -22.91 -71.10
C ASP A 12 90.18 -22.63 -69.96
N GLU A 13 89.88 -21.36 -69.67
CA GLU A 13 88.81 -21.02 -68.72
C GLU A 13 87.46 -21.13 -69.44
N THR A 14 86.61 -22.06 -68.99
CA THR A 14 85.29 -22.29 -69.59
C THR A 14 84.37 -21.10 -69.37
N ALA A 15 84.31 -20.20 -70.35
CA ALA A 15 83.38 -19.08 -70.39
C ALA A 15 81.92 -19.55 -70.28
N PHE A 16 81.14 -18.89 -69.41
CA PHE A 16 79.71 -19.12 -69.28
C PHE A 16 79.01 -18.66 -70.58
N PRO A 17 78.26 -19.50 -71.32
CA PRO A 17 77.81 -19.19 -72.68
C PRO A 17 76.58 -18.26 -72.76
N LEU A 18 76.30 -17.51 -71.69
CA LEU A 18 75.24 -16.50 -71.63
C LEU A 18 75.88 -15.12 -71.68
N GLY A 19 75.64 -14.37 -72.76
CA GLY A 19 76.10 -12.99 -72.86
C GLY A 19 75.41 -12.10 -71.82
N PHE A 20 76.17 -11.19 -71.22
CA PHE A 20 75.74 -10.26 -70.15
C PHE A 20 74.38 -9.58 -70.44
N ARG A 21 74.18 -9.09 -71.68
CA ARG A 21 72.91 -8.48 -72.14
C ARG A 21 71.70 -9.41 -71.95
N ALA A 22 71.81 -10.69 -72.34
CA ALA A 22 70.71 -11.65 -72.24
C ALA A 22 70.28 -11.98 -70.80
N ILE A 23 71.11 -11.65 -69.79
CA ILE A 23 70.75 -11.73 -68.37
C ILE A 23 69.99 -10.46 -67.96
N LEU A 24 70.49 -9.28 -68.33
CA LEU A 24 69.89 -7.98 -68.00
C LEU A 24 68.53 -7.76 -68.69
N ASP A 25 68.39 -8.22 -69.94
CA ASP A 25 67.11 -8.28 -70.67
C ASP A 25 66.04 -9.10 -69.94
N ARG A 26 66.44 -10.08 -69.13
CA ARG A 26 65.51 -10.95 -68.41
C ARG A 26 65.15 -10.44 -67.00
N ILE A 27 65.72 -9.32 -66.58
CA ILE A 27 65.36 -8.66 -65.32
C ILE A 27 64.06 -7.88 -65.56
N GLY A 28 62.97 -8.32 -64.94
CA GLY A 28 61.65 -7.65 -64.97
C GLY A 28 61.60 -6.35 -64.16
N THR A 29 62.70 -5.61 -64.11
CA THR A 29 62.82 -4.28 -63.52
C THR A 29 63.54 -3.42 -64.55
N PRO A 30 63.00 -2.26 -64.93
CA PRO A 30 63.66 -1.30 -65.82
C PRO A 30 65.11 -1.05 -65.42
N LEU A 31 66.04 -1.30 -66.34
CA LEU A 31 67.48 -1.20 -66.11
C LEU A 31 68.18 -0.72 -67.39
N PHE A 32 69.12 0.21 -67.20
CA PHE A 32 70.06 0.60 -68.24
C PHE A 32 71.49 0.72 -67.70
N VAL A 33 72.46 0.71 -68.60
CA VAL A 33 73.89 0.84 -68.28
C VAL A 33 74.50 1.94 -69.14
N LEU A 34 75.19 2.88 -68.50
CA LEU A 34 76.08 3.84 -69.16
C LEU A 34 77.51 3.32 -69.12
N ASP A 35 78.31 3.58 -70.16
CA ASP A 35 79.76 3.39 -70.10
C ASP A 35 80.50 4.58 -69.46
N ALA A 36 81.83 4.54 -69.48
CA ALA A 36 82.71 5.57 -68.91
C ALA A 36 82.60 6.95 -69.61
N ASP A 37 82.18 6.98 -70.88
CA ASP A 37 82.00 8.22 -71.65
C ASP A 37 80.57 8.81 -71.47
N GLY A 38 79.65 8.01 -70.92
CA GLY A 38 78.26 8.38 -70.64
C GLY A 38 77.25 7.90 -71.67
N ASP A 39 77.68 7.12 -72.66
CA ASP A 39 76.82 6.56 -73.68
C ASP A 39 76.04 5.34 -73.14
N VAL A 40 74.79 5.19 -73.55
CA VAL A 40 73.96 4.02 -73.17
C VAL A 40 74.51 2.78 -73.87
N VAL A 41 75.10 1.85 -73.12
CA VAL A 41 75.62 0.57 -73.67
C VAL A 41 74.67 -0.60 -73.51
N HIS A 42 73.63 -0.45 -72.69
CA HIS A 42 72.52 -1.39 -72.63
C HIS A 42 71.23 -0.75 -72.08
N TRP A 43 70.08 -1.17 -72.60
CA TRP A 43 68.76 -0.75 -72.18
C TRP A 43 67.79 -1.93 -72.28
N ASN A 44 67.24 -2.42 -71.17
CA ASN A 44 66.51 -3.67 -71.15
C ASN A 44 65.04 -3.57 -71.61
N GLU A 45 64.40 -4.71 -71.87
CA GLU A 45 63.00 -4.81 -72.30
C GLU A 45 62.05 -4.08 -71.31
N ALA A 46 62.25 -4.24 -70.01
CA ALA A 46 61.44 -3.56 -68.99
C ALA A 46 61.61 -2.02 -69.00
N ALA A 47 62.80 -1.50 -69.32
CA ALA A 47 63.00 -0.06 -69.48
C ALA A 47 62.28 0.48 -70.72
N THR A 48 62.25 -0.32 -71.80
CA THR A 48 61.46 -0.03 -73.00
C THR A 48 59.95 -0.01 -72.69
N GLU A 49 59.44 -0.94 -71.88
CA GLU A 49 58.04 -0.94 -71.44
C GLU A 49 57.68 0.26 -70.55
N LEU A 50 58.60 0.71 -69.69
CA LEU A 50 58.37 1.84 -68.80
C LEU A 50 58.36 3.19 -69.53
N THR A 51 59.32 3.45 -70.42
CA THR A 51 59.46 4.76 -71.11
C THR A 51 58.76 4.81 -72.46
N GLY A 52 58.61 3.67 -73.14
CA GLY A 52 58.18 3.60 -74.54
C GLY A 52 59.31 3.81 -75.56
N GLU A 53 60.55 4.01 -75.10
CA GLU A 53 61.75 4.25 -75.92
C GLU A 53 62.55 2.94 -76.06
N THR A 54 62.84 2.52 -77.28
CA THR A 54 63.65 1.31 -77.53
C THR A 54 65.13 1.52 -77.20
N GLU A 55 65.89 0.44 -77.01
CA GLU A 55 67.35 0.52 -76.77
C GLU A 55 68.07 1.38 -77.82
N ALA A 56 67.68 1.28 -79.09
CA ALA A 56 68.26 2.07 -80.18
C ALA A 56 67.89 3.56 -80.13
N GLU A 57 66.73 3.91 -79.57
CA GLU A 57 66.29 5.30 -79.39
C GLU A 57 66.91 5.91 -78.13
N ALA A 58 67.04 5.13 -77.05
CA ALA A 58 67.78 5.52 -75.84
C ALA A 58 69.27 5.78 -76.15
N MET A 59 69.90 4.92 -76.95
CA MET A 59 71.27 5.08 -77.46
C MET A 59 71.46 6.30 -78.39
N ALA A 60 70.39 6.86 -78.94
CA ALA A 60 70.45 7.99 -79.87
C ALA A 60 70.22 9.36 -79.21
N LYS A 61 69.95 9.40 -77.90
CA LYS A 61 69.72 10.64 -77.13
C LYS A 61 71.03 11.22 -76.64
N GLU A 62 71.16 12.55 -76.66
CA GLU A 62 72.31 13.26 -76.09
C GLU A 62 72.37 13.10 -74.57
N HIS A 63 71.22 12.97 -73.91
CA HIS A 63 71.11 12.64 -72.48
C HIS A 63 70.03 11.59 -72.25
N VAL A 64 70.40 10.45 -71.64
CA VAL A 64 69.47 9.36 -71.29
C VAL A 64 68.31 9.81 -70.39
N SER A 65 68.47 10.91 -69.65
CA SER A 65 67.40 11.53 -68.85
C SER A 65 66.17 11.94 -69.68
N GLU A 66 66.32 12.22 -70.98
CA GLU A 66 65.20 12.55 -71.87
C GLU A 66 64.22 11.38 -72.07
N ALA A 67 64.68 10.13 -71.90
CA ALA A 67 63.83 8.94 -71.96
C ALA A 67 62.91 8.81 -70.73
N PHE A 68 63.31 9.36 -69.57
CA PHE A 68 62.51 9.33 -68.33
C PHE A 68 61.80 10.66 -68.03
N TYR A 69 62.23 11.78 -68.64
CA TYR A 69 61.77 13.14 -68.32
C TYR A 69 61.58 14.01 -69.57
N HIS A 70 60.50 13.76 -70.32
CA HIS A 70 60.14 14.52 -71.53
C HIS A 70 59.82 16.02 -71.31
N ASP A 71 59.89 16.50 -70.06
CA ASP A 71 59.64 17.89 -69.65
C ASP A 71 60.91 18.64 -69.23
N GLY A 72 62.09 18.01 -69.31
CA GLY A 72 63.37 18.63 -68.98
C GLY A 72 63.59 18.93 -67.49
N ARG A 73 62.74 18.43 -66.57
CA ARG A 73 62.90 18.67 -65.13
C ARG A 73 64.16 18.06 -64.51
N ARG A 74 64.81 17.12 -65.20
CA ARG A 74 66.14 16.60 -64.87
C ARG A 74 67.02 16.59 -66.11
N ALA A 75 68.15 17.29 -66.03
CA ALA A 75 69.18 17.29 -67.07
C ALA A 75 70.17 16.11 -66.96
N LYS A 76 70.05 15.30 -65.90
CA LYS A 76 70.91 14.14 -65.57
C LYS A 76 70.11 13.10 -64.80
N THR A 77 70.29 11.83 -65.14
CA THR A 77 69.81 10.66 -64.39
C THR A 77 70.60 10.44 -63.10
N LEU A 78 70.34 9.35 -62.37
CA LEU A 78 71.18 8.99 -61.23
C LEU A 78 72.52 8.43 -61.72
N ALA A 79 72.51 7.65 -62.81
CA ALA A 79 73.69 7.11 -63.49
C ALA A 79 74.64 8.23 -63.91
N ASP A 80 74.15 9.28 -64.58
CA ASP A 80 74.96 10.45 -64.98
C ASP A 80 75.67 11.11 -63.78
N LYS A 81 74.97 11.26 -62.65
CA LYS A 81 75.54 11.85 -61.42
C LYS A 81 76.61 10.95 -60.80
N VAL A 82 76.37 9.64 -60.79
CA VAL A 82 77.31 8.64 -60.27
C VAL A 82 78.52 8.53 -61.19
N LEU A 83 78.36 8.60 -62.51
CA LEU A 83 79.45 8.61 -63.47
C LEU A 83 80.41 9.79 -63.23
N GLU A 84 79.87 10.97 -62.93
CA GLU A 84 80.67 12.17 -62.63
C GLU A 84 81.32 12.20 -61.23
N ALA A 85 81.00 11.26 -60.34
CA ALA A 85 81.52 11.18 -58.97
C ALA A 85 81.26 9.78 -58.35
N PRO A 86 81.89 8.71 -58.84
CA PRO A 86 81.44 7.35 -58.55
C PRO A 86 81.59 6.95 -57.08
N GLU A 87 82.51 7.59 -56.34
CA GLU A 87 82.72 7.37 -54.90
C GLU A 87 82.20 8.49 -54.00
N THR A 88 81.71 9.62 -54.56
CA THR A 88 81.33 10.82 -53.79
C THR A 88 80.07 11.53 -54.33
N ALA A 89 79.18 10.79 -55.00
CA ALA A 89 77.97 11.36 -55.60
C ALA A 89 76.98 11.86 -54.53
N ASP A 90 77.03 11.29 -53.33
CA ASP A 90 76.35 11.73 -52.12
C ASP A 90 76.83 13.10 -51.65
N GLU A 91 78.14 13.31 -51.49
CA GLU A 91 78.70 14.61 -51.10
C GLU A 91 78.46 15.69 -52.16
N LYS A 92 78.62 15.32 -53.45
CA LYS A 92 78.57 16.26 -54.58
C LYS A 92 77.16 16.65 -55.01
N PHE A 93 76.20 15.73 -54.90
CA PHE A 93 74.82 15.93 -55.40
C PHE A 93 73.74 15.76 -54.32
N GLY A 94 74.09 15.51 -53.06
CA GLY A 94 73.15 15.34 -51.95
C GLY A 94 72.35 14.04 -52.03
N LEU A 95 72.93 13.00 -52.62
CA LEU A 95 72.27 11.70 -52.86
C LEU A 95 72.38 10.77 -51.64
N PRO A 96 71.30 10.09 -51.22
CA PRO A 96 71.38 9.03 -50.23
C PRO A 96 72.26 7.85 -50.67
N THR A 97 73.27 7.51 -49.85
CA THR A 97 73.98 6.22 -49.90
C THR A 97 73.12 5.07 -49.37
N VAL A 98 73.50 3.84 -49.70
CA VAL A 98 72.92 2.62 -49.12
C VAL A 98 74.00 1.87 -48.35
N ASP A 99 74.20 2.27 -47.11
CA ASP A 99 75.27 1.76 -46.22
C ASP A 99 75.17 0.25 -45.89
N THR A 100 74.09 -0.41 -46.34
CA THR A 100 73.84 -1.85 -46.17
C THR A 100 74.20 -2.68 -47.42
N ALA A 101 74.79 -2.09 -48.45
CA ALA A 101 75.25 -2.79 -49.64
C ALA A 101 76.76 -3.09 -49.53
N ASP A 102 77.19 -4.28 -49.98
CA ASP A 102 78.61 -4.67 -50.04
C ASP A 102 79.41 -3.94 -51.16
N TYR A 103 78.78 -2.96 -51.81
CA TYR A 103 79.29 -2.17 -52.93
C TYR A 103 78.64 -0.78 -52.92
N THR A 104 79.29 0.21 -53.55
CA THR A 104 78.76 1.58 -53.65
C THR A 104 77.42 1.59 -54.38
N LEU A 105 76.37 2.04 -53.69
CA LEU A 105 75.02 2.09 -54.22
C LEU A 105 74.34 3.38 -53.78
N TYR A 106 73.95 4.20 -54.75
CA TYR A 106 73.19 5.43 -54.52
C TYR A 106 71.72 5.22 -54.85
N ARG A 107 70.84 5.96 -54.18
CA ARG A 107 69.40 5.94 -54.45
C ARG A 107 68.83 7.33 -54.57
N ASP A 108 67.80 7.47 -55.39
CA ASP A 108 67.05 8.71 -55.58
C ASP A 108 65.56 8.36 -55.82
N GLN A 109 64.66 9.32 -55.65
CA GLN A 109 63.22 9.15 -55.88
C GLN A 109 62.68 10.30 -56.72
N SER A 110 61.66 10.02 -57.53
CA SER A 110 61.05 11.03 -58.38
C SER A 110 59.68 10.59 -58.89
N THR A 111 59.12 11.38 -59.80
CA THR A 111 57.93 11.00 -60.58
C THR A 111 58.19 11.22 -62.06
N MET A 112 57.94 10.21 -62.89
CA MET A 112 57.96 10.30 -64.35
C MET A 112 56.54 10.19 -64.94
N LEU A 113 56.43 10.29 -66.26
CA LEU A 113 55.31 9.76 -67.02
C LEU A 113 55.77 8.45 -67.67
N ASP A 114 54.96 7.40 -67.64
CA ASP A 114 55.22 6.17 -68.42
C ASP A 114 54.91 6.38 -69.92
N ALA A 115 55.22 5.35 -70.73
CA ALA A 115 54.91 5.29 -72.17
C ALA A 115 53.45 5.64 -72.53
N ASN A 116 52.52 5.47 -71.60
CA ASN A 116 51.08 5.72 -71.77
C ASN A 116 50.65 7.09 -71.21
N GLY A 117 51.60 7.90 -70.73
CA GLY A 117 51.37 9.21 -70.12
C GLY A 117 50.91 9.16 -68.66
N ASN A 118 50.92 7.99 -67.99
CA ASN A 118 50.52 7.91 -66.58
C ASN A 118 51.65 8.37 -65.67
N LYS A 119 51.32 9.17 -64.67
CA LYS A 119 52.29 9.56 -63.64
C LYS A 119 52.69 8.34 -62.79
N ARG A 120 53.97 8.00 -62.83
CA ARG A 120 54.58 6.94 -61.99
C ARG A 120 55.41 7.55 -60.87
N HIS A 121 55.37 6.94 -59.69
CA HIS A 121 56.27 7.21 -58.59
C HIS A 121 57.42 6.20 -58.64
N ILE A 122 58.63 6.67 -58.88
CA ILE A 122 59.77 5.82 -59.18
C ILE A 122 60.91 6.01 -58.18
N LYS A 123 61.61 4.92 -57.92
CA LYS A 123 62.82 4.87 -57.09
C LYS A 123 63.97 4.36 -57.94
N PHE A 124 64.99 5.19 -58.05
CA PHE A 124 66.23 4.89 -58.74
C PHE A 124 67.22 4.23 -57.80
N SER A 125 68.05 3.33 -58.34
CA SER A 125 69.20 2.75 -57.65
C SER A 125 70.32 2.64 -58.67
N ALA A 126 71.43 3.36 -58.46
CA ALA A 126 72.56 3.37 -59.38
C ALA A 126 73.86 2.92 -58.69
N ALA A 127 74.64 2.09 -59.37
CA ALA A 127 75.88 1.52 -58.88
C ALA A 127 76.99 1.63 -59.94
N PRO A 128 78.16 2.20 -59.61
CA PRO A 128 79.31 2.19 -60.50
C PRO A 128 79.83 0.76 -60.71
N LEU A 129 80.29 0.50 -61.93
CA LEU A 129 80.90 -0.77 -62.35
C LEU A 129 82.39 -0.52 -62.58
N TYR A 130 83.24 -1.34 -61.96
CA TYR A 130 84.70 -1.22 -62.05
C TYR A 130 85.32 -2.49 -62.63
N GLU A 131 86.34 -2.33 -63.47
CA GLU A 131 87.25 -3.39 -63.89
C GLU A 131 88.63 -3.12 -63.28
N GLY A 132 88.90 -3.72 -62.12
CA GLY A 132 90.03 -3.31 -61.27
C GLY A 132 89.75 -1.98 -60.57
N ASP A 133 90.64 -1.01 -60.73
CA ASP A 133 90.50 0.35 -60.19
C ASP A 133 89.91 1.35 -61.24
N GLU A 134 89.55 0.88 -62.44
CA GLU A 134 89.03 1.71 -63.55
C GLU A 134 87.50 1.61 -63.62
N LEU A 135 86.83 2.77 -63.63
CA LEU A 135 85.37 2.86 -63.80
C LEU A 135 85.02 2.54 -65.26
N VAL A 136 84.32 1.44 -65.50
CA VAL A 136 83.91 0.99 -66.84
C VAL A 136 82.46 1.36 -67.18
N GLY A 137 81.68 1.82 -66.20
CA GLY A 137 80.32 2.29 -66.43
C GLY A 137 79.49 2.43 -65.15
N VAL A 138 78.19 2.69 -65.30
CA VAL A 138 77.22 2.73 -64.20
C VAL A 138 75.94 2.02 -64.61
N VAL A 139 75.45 1.12 -63.77
CA VAL A 139 74.12 0.51 -63.94
C VAL A 139 73.09 1.28 -63.09
N GLU A 140 71.95 1.63 -63.68
CA GLU A 140 70.80 2.21 -62.98
C GLU A 140 69.56 1.35 -63.16
N MET A 141 68.88 1.08 -62.05
CA MET A 141 67.60 0.37 -61.97
C MET A 141 66.49 1.32 -61.54
N VAL A 142 65.31 1.22 -62.17
CA VAL A 142 64.12 2.02 -61.84
C VAL A 142 63.02 1.10 -61.31
N GLN A 143 62.62 1.28 -60.06
CA GLN A 143 61.52 0.57 -59.42
C GLN A 143 60.26 1.44 -59.43
N ASP A 144 59.16 0.98 -60.03
CA ASP A 144 57.85 1.60 -59.86
C ASP A 144 57.31 1.29 -58.45
N ARG A 145 56.91 2.34 -57.73
CA ARG A 145 56.29 2.31 -56.39
C ARG A 145 54.94 3.05 -56.39
N THR A 146 54.33 3.24 -57.56
CA THR A 146 53.05 3.96 -57.71
C THR A 146 51.96 3.34 -56.85
N ASP A 147 51.85 2.01 -56.84
CA ASP A 147 50.81 1.31 -56.09
C ASP A 147 51.06 1.39 -54.59
N GLU A 148 52.30 1.26 -54.14
CA GLU A 148 52.69 1.46 -52.73
C GLU A 148 52.41 2.89 -52.24
N VAL A 149 52.67 3.90 -53.09
CA VAL A 149 52.34 5.30 -52.78
C VAL A 149 50.83 5.53 -52.76
N ARG A 150 50.05 4.90 -53.64
CA ARG A 150 48.58 4.96 -53.63
C ARG A 150 48.01 4.26 -52.39
N GLN A 151 48.51 3.08 -52.05
CA GLN A 151 48.14 2.34 -50.83
C GLN A 151 48.43 3.16 -49.57
N ASN A 152 49.65 3.71 -49.44
CA ASN A 152 49.99 4.57 -48.30
C ASN A 152 49.08 5.82 -48.24
N ARG A 153 48.76 6.44 -49.38
CA ARG A 153 47.84 7.57 -49.43
C ARG A 153 46.41 7.18 -48.99
N ARG A 154 45.88 6.06 -49.48
CA ARG A 154 44.58 5.51 -49.05
C ARG A 154 44.56 5.16 -47.56
N THR A 155 45.64 4.61 -47.02
CA THR A 155 45.79 4.35 -45.58
C THR A 155 45.77 5.64 -44.77
N VAL A 156 46.47 6.70 -45.19
CA VAL A 156 46.43 8.00 -44.50
C VAL A 156 45.03 8.64 -44.58
N GLU A 157 44.41 8.66 -45.77
CA GLU A 157 43.03 9.14 -45.95
C GLU A 157 42.03 8.42 -45.02
N LEU A 158 42.16 7.09 -44.89
CA LEU A 158 41.33 6.30 -43.98
C LEU A 158 41.58 6.64 -42.51
N VAL A 159 42.85 6.78 -42.09
CA VAL A 159 43.17 7.12 -40.70
C VAL A 159 42.63 8.51 -40.35
N GLU A 160 42.77 9.50 -41.24
CA GLU A 160 42.21 10.85 -41.05
C GLU A 160 40.67 10.84 -40.90
N GLU A 161 39.97 10.03 -41.71
CA GLU A 161 38.50 9.87 -41.63
C GLU A 161 38.06 9.14 -40.34
N LEU A 162 38.81 8.13 -39.90
CA LEU A 162 38.57 7.43 -38.63
C LEU A 162 38.80 8.35 -37.43
N GLU A 163 39.91 9.09 -37.40
CA GLU A 163 40.19 10.08 -36.36
C GLU A 163 39.11 11.17 -36.31
N ALA A 164 38.68 11.70 -37.47
CA ALA A 164 37.61 12.69 -37.55
C ALA A 164 36.25 12.14 -37.10
N THR A 165 35.96 10.86 -37.37
CA THR A 165 34.72 10.20 -36.92
C THR A 165 34.75 9.94 -35.41
N MET A 166 35.87 9.41 -34.90
CA MET A 166 36.07 9.20 -33.46
C MET A 166 36.01 10.50 -32.66
N ALA A 167 36.55 11.61 -33.19
CA ALA A 167 36.47 12.92 -32.56
C ALA A 167 35.01 13.39 -32.41
N LYS A 168 34.21 13.30 -33.49
CA LYS A 168 32.76 13.63 -33.45
C LYS A 168 32.01 12.76 -32.43
N MET A 169 32.30 11.46 -32.37
CA MET A 169 31.72 10.55 -31.37
C MET A 169 32.13 10.91 -29.94
N GLN A 170 33.36 11.36 -29.71
CA GLN A 170 33.85 11.84 -28.40
C GLN A 170 33.23 13.19 -28.00
N GLU A 171 32.84 14.01 -28.97
CA GLU A 171 32.04 15.23 -28.79
C GLU A 171 30.53 14.95 -28.63
N GLY A 172 30.14 13.66 -28.60
CA GLY A 172 28.78 13.20 -28.37
C GLY A 172 27.94 12.99 -29.63
N ASN A 173 28.42 13.34 -30.82
CA ASN A 173 27.72 13.07 -32.08
C ASN A 173 27.80 11.56 -32.43
N LEU A 174 26.88 10.79 -31.84
CA LEU A 174 26.75 9.35 -32.04
C LEU A 174 26.11 8.96 -33.38
N ASP A 175 25.70 9.93 -34.21
CA ASP A 175 25.29 9.72 -35.61
C ASP A 175 26.47 9.76 -36.60
N ALA A 176 27.66 10.21 -36.17
CA ALA A 176 28.85 10.23 -37.00
C ALA A 176 29.22 8.81 -37.47
N ARG A 177 29.49 8.63 -38.77
CA ARG A 177 29.93 7.37 -39.37
C ARG A 177 31.07 7.65 -40.35
N ALA A 178 32.09 6.80 -40.32
CA ALA A 178 33.24 6.86 -41.22
C ALA A 178 32.81 6.40 -42.62
N SER A 179 33.08 7.23 -43.63
CA SER A 179 32.75 6.98 -45.04
C SER A 179 33.97 6.42 -45.78
N VAL A 180 34.00 5.09 -46.01
CA VAL A 180 35.12 4.43 -46.67
C VAL A 180 34.76 3.96 -48.08
N GLU A 181 35.50 4.46 -49.07
CA GLU A 181 35.50 3.93 -50.43
C GLU A 181 36.53 2.79 -50.54
N VAL A 182 36.05 1.57 -50.82
CA VAL A 182 36.92 0.41 -51.04
C VAL A 182 37.34 0.33 -52.51
N ASP A 183 38.64 0.40 -52.78
CA ASP A 183 39.24 0.22 -54.11
C ASP A 183 40.47 -0.71 -54.06
N GLU A 184 41.12 -0.93 -55.21
CA GLU A 184 42.28 -1.84 -55.34
C GLU A 184 43.54 -1.40 -54.58
N TYR A 185 43.58 -0.17 -54.06
CA TYR A 185 44.66 0.38 -53.24
C TYR A 185 44.31 0.47 -51.76
N LEU A 186 43.13 0.02 -51.33
CA LEU A 186 42.78 -0.08 -49.91
C LEU A 186 42.74 -1.54 -49.47
N ASP A 187 43.52 -1.85 -48.43
CA ASP A 187 43.54 -3.16 -47.78
C ASP A 187 42.17 -3.48 -47.13
N ALA A 188 41.67 -4.71 -47.35
CA ALA A 188 40.32 -5.09 -46.93
C ALA A 188 40.20 -5.19 -45.40
N GLU A 189 41.27 -5.61 -44.73
CA GLU A 189 41.38 -5.66 -43.27
C GLU A 189 41.42 -4.25 -42.67
N LEU A 190 41.99 -3.25 -43.36
CA LEU A 190 41.88 -1.85 -42.97
C LEU A 190 40.46 -1.30 -43.14
N ALA A 191 39.79 -1.60 -44.26
CA ALA A 191 38.39 -1.20 -44.46
C ALA A 191 37.44 -1.81 -43.41
N ALA A 192 37.74 -3.02 -42.92
CA ALA A 192 36.97 -3.66 -41.85
C ALA A 192 37.03 -2.89 -40.52
N VAL A 193 38.14 -2.20 -40.20
CA VAL A 193 38.24 -1.37 -38.98
C VAL A 193 37.21 -0.25 -38.98
N ALA A 194 36.96 0.38 -40.13
CA ALA A 194 35.93 1.42 -40.25
C ALA A 194 34.51 0.86 -40.08
N HIS A 195 34.26 -0.34 -40.59
CA HIS A 195 32.99 -1.01 -40.36
C HIS A 195 32.77 -1.29 -38.88
N SER A 196 33.78 -1.81 -38.17
CA SER A 196 33.70 -2.03 -36.72
C SER A 196 33.57 -0.74 -35.90
N LEU A 197 34.13 0.39 -36.35
CA LEU A 197 33.87 1.70 -35.73
C LEU A 197 32.40 2.11 -35.91
N ASN A 198 31.85 1.93 -37.11
CA ASN A 198 30.45 2.25 -37.40
C ASN A 198 29.47 1.35 -36.62
N GLU A 199 29.75 0.03 -36.54
CA GLU A 199 29.00 -0.91 -35.70
C GLU A 199 29.06 -0.54 -34.21
N MET A 200 30.21 -0.06 -33.72
CA MET A 200 30.37 0.43 -32.35
C MET A 200 29.55 1.70 -32.11
N GLY A 201 29.52 2.62 -33.08
CA GLY A 201 28.67 3.82 -33.06
C GLY A 201 27.18 3.48 -32.99
N GLU A 202 26.72 2.54 -33.81
CA GLU A 202 25.33 2.06 -33.78
C GLU A 202 24.97 1.42 -32.43
N GLN A 203 25.87 0.62 -31.85
CA GLN A 203 25.67 0.01 -30.53
C GLN A 203 25.64 1.05 -29.40
N LEU A 204 26.50 2.07 -29.44
CA LEU A 204 26.51 3.16 -28.47
C LEU A 204 25.25 4.02 -28.57
N GLN A 205 24.85 4.39 -29.79
CA GLN A 205 23.62 5.15 -30.04
C GLN A 205 22.37 4.39 -29.55
N ALA A 206 22.28 3.09 -29.87
CA ALA A 206 21.21 2.23 -29.39
C ALA A 206 21.20 2.15 -27.86
N LEU A 207 22.36 1.98 -27.22
CA LEU A 207 22.48 1.93 -25.76
C LEU A 207 22.05 3.25 -25.10
N VAL A 208 22.48 4.40 -25.62
CA VAL A 208 22.10 5.72 -25.10
C VAL A 208 20.58 5.95 -25.20
N GLY A 209 19.97 5.59 -26.33
CA GLY A 209 18.52 5.63 -26.49
C GLY A 209 17.76 4.68 -25.54
N ASP A 210 18.27 3.46 -25.36
CA ASP A 210 17.68 2.45 -24.45
C ASP A 210 17.77 2.89 -22.99
N VAL A 211 18.85 3.55 -22.58
CA VAL A 211 19.00 4.09 -21.21
C VAL A 211 18.11 5.32 -21.04
N SER A 212 18.10 6.27 -21.98
CA SER A 212 17.23 7.47 -21.93
C SER A 212 15.74 7.11 -21.79
N ALA A 213 15.25 6.17 -22.59
CA ALA A 213 13.88 5.70 -22.48
C ALA A 213 13.58 5.06 -21.10
N ARG A 214 14.54 4.35 -20.50
CA ARG A 214 14.40 3.77 -19.16
C ARG A 214 14.45 4.83 -18.06
N THR A 215 15.28 5.87 -18.19
CA THR A 215 15.34 6.97 -17.22
C THR A 215 14.04 7.77 -17.22
N ALA A 216 13.48 8.10 -18.38
CA ALA A 216 12.17 8.76 -18.47
C ALA A 216 11.02 7.92 -17.87
N HIS A 217 11.06 6.60 -18.05
CA HIS A 217 10.13 5.68 -17.37
C HIS A 217 10.34 5.63 -15.85
N LEU A 218 11.60 5.72 -15.39
CA LEU A 218 11.94 5.74 -13.97
C LEU A 218 11.51 7.06 -13.31
N ASP A 219 11.68 8.20 -13.98
CA ASP A 219 11.19 9.51 -13.54
C ASP A 219 9.68 9.49 -13.29
N THR A 220 8.92 9.06 -14.30
CA THR A 220 7.45 8.92 -14.22
C THR A 220 7.05 8.02 -13.04
N ALA A 221 7.67 6.85 -12.91
CA ALA A 221 7.38 5.93 -11.80
C ALA A 221 7.75 6.50 -10.42
N THR A 222 8.78 7.35 -10.35
CA THR A 222 9.19 8.04 -9.10
C THR A 222 8.17 9.11 -8.72
N ALA A 223 7.65 9.86 -9.70
CA ALA A 223 6.55 10.82 -9.49
C ALA A 223 5.25 10.13 -9.03
N ASP A 224 4.87 9.00 -9.64
CA ASP A 224 3.70 8.20 -9.25
C ASP A 224 3.82 7.70 -7.78
N VAL A 225 5.03 7.30 -7.35
CA VAL A 225 5.29 6.92 -5.95
C VAL A 225 5.20 8.15 -5.01
N ALA A 226 5.70 9.32 -5.42
CA ALA A 226 5.60 10.55 -4.63
C ALA A 226 4.14 10.98 -4.40
N GLU A 227 3.30 10.95 -5.44
CA GLU A 227 1.86 11.23 -5.33
C GLU A 227 1.16 10.19 -4.42
N SER A 228 1.46 8.90 -4.62
CA SER A 228 0.92 7.81 -3.80
C SER A 228 1.29 7.97 -2.33
N ALA A 229 2.52 8.38 -2.02
CA ALA A 229 2.99 8.60 -0.66
C ALA A 229 2.23 9.75 0.02
N GLN A 230 2.05 10.88 -0.68
CA GLN A 230 1.27 12.02 -0.17
C GLN A 230 -0.19 11.66 0.13
N GLU A 231 -0.83 10.86 -0.75
CA GLU A 231 -2.19 10.39 -0.54
C GLU A 231 -2.30 9.43 0.66
N ILE A 232 -1.33 8.51 0.85
CA ILE A 232 -1.32 7.63 2.03
C ILE A 232 -1.11 8.43 3.31
N ASN A 233 -0.27 9.47 3.33
CA ASN A 233 -0.12 10.35 4.50
C ASN A 233 -1.46 10.99 4.88
N ARG A 234 -2.17 11.57 3.89
CA ARG A 234 -3.49 12.18 4.10
C ARG A 234 -4.50 11.17 4.66
N LEU A 235 -4.48 9.93 4.17
CA LEU A 235 -5.35 8.87 4.66
C LEU A 235 -4.99 8.42 6.09
N ALA A 236 -3.70 8.43 6.45
CA ALA A 236 -3.24 8.15 7.82
C ALA A 236 -3.68 9.26 8.81
N ASP A 237 -3.56 10.52 8.42
CA ASP A 237 -4.07 11.67 9.19
C ASP A 237 -5.59 11.58 9.39
N GLU A 238 -6.36 11.35 8.32
CA GLU A 238 -7.82 11.17 8.42
C GLU A 238 -8.21 9.94 9.27
N GLN A 239 -7.42 8.86 9.22
CA GLN A 239 -7.65 7.69 10.07
C GLN A 239 -7.37 8.02 11.55
N SER A 240 -6.35 8.81 11.85
CA SER A 240 -6.04 9.28 13.20
C SER A 240 -7.19 10.14 13.76
N GLU A 241 -7.66 11.15 13.00
CA GLU A 241 -8.79 11.99 13.39
C GLU A 241 -10.07 11.19 13.64
N ARG A 242 -10.42 10.27 12.72
CA ARG A 242 -11.61 9.41 12.86
C ARG A 242 -11.48 8.50 14.08
N THR A 243 -10.31 7.92 14.32
CA THR A 243 -10.08 7.04 15.47
C THR A 243 -10.15 7.81 16.79
N GLY A 244 -9.69 9.07 16.82
CA GLY A 244 -9.92 9.99 17.94
C GLY A 244 -11.41 10.23 18.22
N ALA A 245 -12.22 10.48 17.18
CA ALA A 245 -13.66 10.67 17.34
C ALA A 245 -14.38 9.41 17.86
N VAL A 246 -13.96 8.21 17.46
CA VAL A 246 -14.50 6.96 18.03
C VAL A 246 -14.05 6.77 19.49
N ALA A 247 -12.85 7.22 19.87
CA ALA A 247 -12.38 7.18 21.26
C ALA A 247 -13.27 8.02 22.21
N ASP A 248 -13.67 9.22 21.77
CA ASP A 248 -14.60 10.09 22.50
C ASP A 248 -16.01 9.45 22.64
N GLU A 249 -16.49 8.78 21.59
CA GLU A 249 -17.76 8.05 21.62
C GLU A 249 -17.69 6.85 22.60
N VAL A 250 -16.60 6.10 22.63
CA VAL A 250 -16.38 4.98 23.56
C VAL A 250 -16.23 5.45 25.01
N SER A 251 -15.64 6.62 25.24
CA SER A 251 -15.61 7.29 26.55
C SER A 251 -17.03 7.68 27.02
N THR A 252 -17.85 8.19 26.11
CA THR A 252 -19.27 8.52 26.35
C THR A 252 -20.10 7.25 26.60
N LEU A 253 -19.87 6.18 25.84
CA LEU A 253 -20.48 4.87 26.05
C LEU A 253 -20.12 4.31 27.43
N SER A 254 -18.84 4.34 27.82
CA SER A 254 -18.36 3.87 29.13
C SER A 254 -19.05 4.61 30.28
N THR A 255 -19.23 5.93 30.15
CA THR A 255 -19.97 6.75 31.11
C THR A 255 -21.46 6.36 31.17
N THR A 256 -22.06 6.03 30.02
CA THR A 256 -23.47 5.63 29.91
C THR A 256 -23.71 4.24 30.48
N VAL A 257 -22.80 3.29 30.26
CA VAL A 257 -22.81 1.94 30.85
C VAL A 257 -22.71 2.01 32.38
N GLN A 258 -21.81 2.83 32.93
CA GLN A 258 -21.74 3.07 34.38
C GLN A 258 -23.04 3.66 34.96
N GLN A 259 -23.70 4.56 34.23
CA GLN A 259 -25.01 5.09 34.62
C GLN A 259 -26.14 4.06 34.51
N ALA A 260 -26.07 3.13 33.55
CA ALA A 260 -27.02 2.03 33.41
C ALA A 260 -26.88 1.06 34.59
N ALA A 261 -25.66 0.65 34.93
CA ALA A 261 -25.38 -0.24 36.06
C ALA A 261 -25.90 0.34 37.38
N SER A 262 -25.56 1.59 37.70
CA SER A 262 -26.05 2.28 38.90
C SER A 262 -27.59 2.37 38.95
N ARG A 263 -28.27 2.52 37.80
CA ARG A 263 -29.74 2.54 37.76
C ARG A 263 -30.37 1.16 37.87
N ALA A 264 -29.69 0.12 37.39
CA ALA A 264 -30.11 -1.26 37.58
C ALA A 264 -30.03 -1.62 39.08
N ASP A 265 -28.93 -1.29 39.76
CA ASP A 265 -28.79 -1.46 41.21
C ASP A 265 -29.90 -0.73 42.00
N ASP A 266 -30.10 0.57 41.74
CA ASP A 266 -31.14 1.39 42.40
C ASP A 266 -32.56 0.81 42.17
N ALA A 267 -32.84 0.35 40.95
CA ALA A 267 -34.12 -0.26 40.59
C ALA A 267 -34.30 -1.65 41.22
N GLY A 268 -33.22 -2.42 41.36
CA GLY A 268 -33.20 -3.72 42.02
C GLY A 268 -33.52 -3.60 43.51
N GLU A 269 -32.86 -2.67 44.22
CA GLU A 269 -33.18 -2.37 45.63
C GLU A 269 -34.65 -1.92 45.79
N THR A 270 -35.11 -1.03 44.90
CA THR A 270 -36.50 -0.53 44.92
C THR A 270 -37.52 -1.66 44.71
N SER A 271 -37.29 -2.56 43.74
CA SER A 271 -38.18 -3.70 43.47
C SER A 271 -38.17 -4.72 44.62
N GLN A 272 -37.00 -5.01 45.20
CA GLN A 272 -36.91 -5.84 46.41
C GLN A 272 -37.67 -5.23 47.59
N GLN A 273 -37.58 -3.90 47.79
CA GLN A 273 -38.31 -3.20 48.84
C GLN A 273 -39.83 -3.25 48.60
N ALA A 274 -40.29 -3.02 47.36
CA ALA A 274 -41.70 -3.13 47.00
C ALA A 274 -42.27 -4.53 47.25
N ARG A 275 -41.51 -5.58 46.86
CA ARG A 275 -41.84 -6.97 47.13
C ARG A 275 -41.96 -7.27 48.62
N GLN A 276 -41.01 -6.80 49.44
CA GLN A 276 -41.04 -6.97 50.89
C GLN A 276 -42.26 -6.27 51.51
N GLN A 277 -42.56 -5.02 51.12
CA GLN A 277 -43.74 -4.30 51.60
C GLN A 277 -45.06 -4.99 51.21
N ALA A 278 -45.14 -5.56 50.01
CA ALA A 278 -46.30 -6.31 49.57
C ALA A 278 -46.49 -7.60 50.41
N LEU A 279 -45.42 -8.34 50.70
CA LEU A 279 -45.46 -9.52 51.58
C LEU A 279 -45.90 -9.17 53.01
N GLU A 280 -45.35 -8.10 53.61
CA GLU A 280 -45.80 -7.58 54.92
C GLU A 280 -47.27 -7.14 54.91
N GLY A 281 -47.72 -6.53 53.80
CA GLY A 281 -49.13 -6.18 53.61
C GLY A 281 -50.05 -7.40 53.64
N ARG A 282 -49.64 -8.53 53.02
CA ARG A 282 -50.42 -9.77 53.03
C ARG A 282 -50.52 -10.39 54.42
N GLU A 283 -49.44 -10.35 55.19
CA GLU A 283 -49.45 -10.82 56.58
C GLU A 283 -50.46 -10.02 57.42
N ARG A 284 -50.50 -8.69 57.26
CA ARG A 284 -51.51 -7.84 57.92
C ARG A 284 -52.93 -8.05 57.39
N ALA A 285 -53.10 -8.38 56.12
CA ALA A 285 -54.42 -8.75 55.59
C ALA A 285 -54.92 -10.07 56.23
N ASP A 286 -54.04 -11.05 56.44
CA ASP A 286 -54.39 -12.28 57.18
C ASP A 286 -54.71 -12.04 58.66
N GLU A 287 -53.98 -11.13 59.34
CA GLU A 287 -54.34 -10.67 60.69
C GLU A 287 -55.73 -9.99 60.72
N LEU A 288 -56.01 -9.11 59.76
CA LEU A 288 -57.28 -8.39 59.67
C LEU A 288 -58.45 -9.32 59.35
N ARG A 289 -58.24 -10.37 58.55
CA ARG A 289 -59.22 -11.43 58.29
C ARG A 289 -59.56 -12.21 59.56
N SER A 290 -58.57 -12.47 60.42
CA SER A 290 -58.82 -13.08 61.74
C SER A 290 -59.66 -12.16 62.64
N LEU A 291 -59.36 -10.86 62.68
CA LEU A 291 -60.14 -9.88 63.43
C LEU A 291 -61.59 -9.75 62.95
N MET A 292 -61.85 -9.92 61.65
CA MET A 292 -63.22 -9.94 61.12
C MET A 292 -63.99 -11.19 61.56
N HIS A 293 -63.37 -12.38 61.58
CA HIS A 293 -64.01 -13.58 62.15
C HIS A 293 -64.23 -13.49 63.66
N ASP A 294 -63.33 -12.85 64.41
CA ASP A 294 -63.56 -12.58 65.85
C ASP A 294 -64.75 -11.62 66.05
N ALA A 295 -64.94 -10.64 65.15
CA ALA A 295 -66.09 -9.74 65.15
C ALA A 295 -67.39 -10.45 64.72
N GLU A 296 -67.34 -11.37 63.75
CA GLU A 296 -68.43 -12.22 63.31
C GLU A 296 -68.98 -13.06 64.48
N ALA A 297 -68.10 -13.77 65.19
CA ALA A 297 -68.45 -14.58 66.35
C ALA A 297 -68.99 -13.74 67.53
N ALA A 298 -68.45 -12.52 67.73
CA ALA A 298 -69.00 -11.59 68.72
C ALA A 298 -70.41 -11.10 68.34
N ASN A 299 -70.66 -10.85 67.05
CA ASN A 299 -71.97 -10.43 66.54
C ASN A 299 -73.01 -11.56 66.65
N GLU A 300 -72.62 -12.81 66.38
CA GLU A 300 -73.45 -14.00 66.61
C GLU A 300 -73.82 -14.15 68.10
N SER A 301 -72.85 -14.00 69.02
CA SER A 301 -73.14 -14.02 70.47
C SER A 301 -74.11 -12.91 70.90
N ILE A 302 -74.06 -11.73 70.25
CA ILE A 302 -75.00 -10.63 70.54
C ILE A 302 -76.40 -10.94 69.97
N ARG A 303 -76.53 -11.64 68.83
CA ARG A 303 -77.83 -12.15 68.34
C ARG A 303 -78.48 -13.05 69.39
N ASP A 304 -77.73 -14.00 69.94
CA ASP A 304 -78.22 -14.95 70.93
C ASP A 304 -78.68 -14.27 72.23
N ASP A 305 -77.90 -13.31 72.74
CA ASP A 305 -78.27 -12.52 73.92
C ASP A 305 -79.54 -11.70 73.70
N VAL A 306 -79.70 -11.06 72.52
CA VAL A 306 -80.89 -10.27 72.17
C VAL A 306 -82.11 -11.17 71.93
N ALA A 307 -81.95 -12.34 71.34
CA ALA A 307 -83.02 -13.33 71.22
C ALA A 307 -83.50 -13.82 72.60
N ALA A 308 -82.58 -14.06 73.54
CA ALA A 308 -82.93 -14.42 74.92
C ALA A 308 -83.66 -13.29 75.68
N VAL A 309 -83.41 -12.02 75.35
CA VAL A 309 -84.21 -10.89 75.85
C VAL A 309 -85.62 -10.92 75.26
N GLY A 310 -85.78 -11.19 73.96
CA GLY A 310 -87.08 -11.38 73.32
C GLY A 310 -87.93 -12.48 73.99
N ASP A 311 -87.35 -13.67 74.18
CA ASP A 311 -87.99 -14.78 74.90
C ASP A 311 -88.41 -14.39 76.34
N ALA A 312 -87.63 -13.53 77.01
CA ALA A 312 -87.93 -13.04 78.34
C ALA A 312 -89.09 -12.02 78.33
N VAL A 313 -89.18 -11.17 77.32
CA VAL A 313 -90.27 -10.21 77.09
C VAL A 313 -91.60 -10.93 76.86
N ASP A 314 -91.67 -11.88 75.92
CA ASP A 314 -92.86 -12.71 75.65
C ASP A 314 -93.34 -13.43 76.92
N ARG A 315 -92.41 -13.89 77.75
CA ARG A 315 -92.71 -14.56 79.02
C ARG A 315 -93.23 -13.59 80.09
N ILE A 316 -92.81 -12.32 80.08
CA ILE A 316 -93.37 -11.27 80.94
C ILE A 316 -94.79 -10.91 80.50
N GLU A 317 -95.05 -10.74 79.19
CA GLU A 317 -96.39 -10.51 78.63
C GLU A 317 -97.38 -11.58 79.11
N SER A 318 -97.05 -12.86 78.95
CA SER A 318 -97.89 -13.97 79.39
C SER A 318 -98.17 -13.99 80.90
N VAL A 319 -97.22 -13.53 81.73
CA VAL A 319 -97.43 -13.37 83.18
C VAL A 319 -98.30 -12.14 83.48
N MET A 320 -98.13 -11.03 82.77
CA MET A 320 -98.97 -9.83 82.95
C MET A 320 -100.43 -10.10 82.57
N GLU A 321 -100.70 -10.79 81.45
CA GLU A 321 -102.05 -11.18 81.05
C GLU A 321 -102.73 -12.05 82.13
N ALA A 322 -102.00 -13.01 82.70
CA ALA A 322 -102.50 -13.83 83.81
C ALA A 322 -102.80 -13.00 85.07
N ILE A 323 -102.00 -11.97 85.38
CA ILE A 323 -102.25 -11.08 86.52
C ILE A 323 -103.43 -10.14 86.23
N ASP A 324 -103.65 -9.66 84.99
CA ASP A 324 -104.84 -8.85 84.67
C ASP A 324 -106.13 -9.65 84.81
N VAL A 325 -106.13 -10.92 84.37
CA VAL A 325 -107.24 -11.85 84.60
C VAL A 325 -107.52 -12.00 86.09
N ILE A 326 -106.49 -12.25 86.91
CA ILE A 326 -106.62 -12.38 88.38
C ILE A 326 -107.11 -11.06 89.01
N ALA A 327 -106.59 -9.91 88.60
CA ALA A 327 -107.00 -8.60 89.12
C ALA A 327 -108.45 -8.28 88.74
N THR A 328 -108.87 -8.64 87.53
CA THR A 328 -110.24 -8.50 87.04
C THR A 328 -111.20 -9.39 87.81
N GLU A 329 -110.86 -10.66 88.02
CA GLU A 329 -111.65 -11.60 88.82
C GLU A 329 -111.72 -11.15 90.29
N THR A 330 -110.61 -10.66 90.86
CA THR A 330 -110.54 -10.10 92.22
C THR A 330 -111.45 -8.87 92.36
N SER A 331 -111.47 -7.98 91.37
CA SER A 331 -112.37 -6.81 91.34
C SER A 331 -113.84 -7.22 91.24
N PHE A 332 -114.14 -8.30 90.51
CA PHE A 332 -115.49 -8.86 90.37
C PHE A 332 -115.96 -9.55 91.67
N LEU A 333 -115.10 -10.35 92.31
CA LEU A 333 -115.33 -10.94 93.63
C LEU A 333 -115.57 -9.86 94.70
N ALA A 334 -114.76 -8.80 94.69
CA ALA A 334 -114.89 -7.67 95.60
C ALA A 334 -116.17 -6.84 95.35
N LEU A 335 -116.64 -6.75 94.10
CA LEU A 335 -117.96 -6.20 93.77
C LEU A 335 -119.08 -7.10 94.31
N TYR A 336 -118.99 -8.41 94.14
CA TYR A 336 -119.99 -9.36 94.65
C TYR A 336 -120.07 -9.32 96.19
N ALA A 337 -118.93 -9.27 96.87
CA ALA A 337 -118.84 -9.13 98.33
C ALA A 337 -119.44 -7.80 98.83
N ASN A 338 -119.23 -6.69 98.11
CA ASN A 338 -119.89 -5.42 98.40
C ASN A 338 -121.42 -5.51 98.28
N VAL A 339 -121.90 -6.14 97.21
CA VAL A 339 -123.34 -6.32 96.95
C VAL A 339 -123.99 -7.22 98.00
N GLU A 340 -123.27 -8.22 98.51
CA GLU A 340 -123.78 -9.10 99.57
C GLU A 340 -123.70 -8.45 100.96
N ALA A 341 -122.63 -7.69 101.26
CA ALA A 341 -122.52 -6.90 102.48
C ALA A 341 -123.66 -5.88 102.61
N ALA A 342 -124.09 -5.26 101.51
CA ALA A 342 -125.22 -4.34 101.48
C ALA A 342 -126.61 -4.99 101.73
N LYS A 343 -126.69 -6.33 101.86
CA LYS A 343 -127.93 -7.07 102.17
C LYS A 343 -127.98 -7.60 103.61
N ALA A 344 -126.89 -7.52 104.37
CA ALA A 344 -126.79 -8.09 105.72
C ALA A 344 -126.99 -7.02 106.80
N ASP A 345 -127.71 -7.35 107.88
CA ASP A 345 -128.01 -6.44 108.99
C ASP A 345 -126.77 -5.95 109.79
N ASP A 346 -125.58 -6.51 109.53
CA ASP A 346 -124.30 -6.19 110.22
C ASP A 346 -123.12 -6.11 109.21
N GLY A 347 -123.42 -5.68 107.97
CA GLY A 347 -122.52 -5.79 106.81
C GLY A 347 -121.44 -4.70 106.66
N ASP A 348 -121.50 -3.59 107.41
CA ASP A 348 -120.68 -2.39 107.18
C ASP A 348 -119.17 -2.67 107.16
N GLY A 349 -118.67 -3.50 108.09
CA GLY A 349 -117.25 -3.87 108.14
C GLY A 349 -116.78 -4.68 106.93
N VAL A 350 -117.68 -5.50 106.34
CA VAL A 350 -117.39 -6.30 105.15
C VAL A 350 -117.40 -5.45 103.89
N ALA A 351 -118.30 -4.46 103.81
CA ALA A 351 -118.36 -3.51 102.70
C ALA A 351 -117.09 -2.63 102.61
N VAL A 352 -116.51 -2.22 103.75
CA VAL A 352 -115.24 -1.48 103.77
C VAL A 352 -114.10 -2.34 103.20
N VAL A 353 -113.94 -3.57 103.69
CA VAL A 353 -112.90 -4.50 103.20
C VAL A 353 -113.10 -4.83 101.71
N ALA A 354 -114.33 -5.04 101.27
CA ALA A 354 -114.65 -5.31 99.87
C ALA A 354 -114.33 -4.11 98.96
N ASN A 355 -114.56 -2.86 99.39
CA ASN A 355 -114.12 -1.69 98.63
C ASN A 355 -112.59 -1.55 98.58
N GLU A 356 -111.90 -1.87 99.67
CA GLU A 356 -110.43 -1.83 99.71
C GLU A 356 -109.80 -2.88 98.77
N ILE A 357 -110.32 -4.11 98.74
CA ILE A 357 -109.89 -5.15 97.79
C ILE A 357 -110.16 -4.71 96.34
N ARG A 358 -111.31 -4.08 96.08
CA ARG A 358 -111.65 -3.57 94.74
C ARG A 358 -110.72 -2.43 94.31
N ASN A 359 -110.35 -1.56 95.23
CA ASN A 359 -109.41 -0.48 94.99
C ASN A 359 -108.00 -1.03 94.74
N LEU A 360 -107.55 -2.00 95.54
CA LEU A 360 -106.28 -2.71 95.35
C LEU A 360 -106.22 -3.39 93.98
N ALA A 361 -107.27 -4.11 93.57
CA ALA A 361 -107.36 -4.72 92.24
C ALA A 361 -107.29 -3.68 91.11
N LYS A 362 -107.92 -2.51 91.28
CA LYS A 362 -107.81 -1.40 90.33
C LYS A 362 -106.37 -0.84 90.27
N THR A 363 -105.72 -0.68 91.42
CA THR A 363 -104.31 -0.25 91.48
C THR A 363 -103.39 -1.29 90.84
N THR A 364 -103.63 -2.59 91.03
CA THR A 364 -102.90 -3.66 90.36
C THR A 364 -103.03 -3.55 88.85
N ARG A 365 -104.24 -3.34 88.31
CA ARG A 365 -104.43 -3.09 86.86
C ARG A 365 -103.62 -1.90 86.36
N THR A 366 -103.66 -0.75 87.05
CA THR A 366 -102.83 0.41 86.66
C THR A 366 -101.33 0.13 86.72
N ARG A 367 -100.85 -0.78 87.60
CA ARG A 367 -99.45 -1.24 87.57
C ARG A 367 -99.15 -2.22 86.44
N ILE A 368 -100.13 -3.00 85.99
CA ILE A 368 -99.99 -3.82 84.77
C ILE A 368 -99.90 -2.91 83.55
N ASP A 369 -100.81 -1.93 83.40
CA ASP A 369 -100.78 -0.95 82.30
C ASP A 369 -99.41 -0.23 82.21
N GLU A 370 -98.81 0.10 83.36
CA GLU A 370 -97.45 0.69 83.44
C GLU A 370 -96.32 -0.29 83.04
N VAL A 371 -96.47 -1.59 83.33
CA VAL A 371 -95.50 -2.62 82.96
C VAL A 371 -95.64 -3.01 81.48
N GLU A 372 -96.86 -3.13 80.95
CA GLU A 372 -97.12 -3.35 79.52
C GLU A 372 -96.44 -2.26 78.68
N SER A 373 -96.60 -0.98 79.03
CA SER A 373 -95.92 0.12 78.33
C SER A 373 -94.39 0.05 78.40
N ALA A 374 -93.81 -0.54 79.46
CA ALA A 374 -92.37 -0.74 79.57
C ALA A 374 -91.90 -1.96 78.74
N VAL A 375 -92.69 -3.03 78.71
CA VAL A 375 -92.49 -4.22 77.88
C VAL A 375 -92.55 -3.85 76.39
N ASP A 376 -93.55 -3.07 75.96
CA ASP A 376 -93.67 -2.53 74.59
C ASP A 376 -92.41 -1.74 74.17
N THR A 377 -91.84 -0.97 75.10
CA THR A 377 -90.61 -0.21 74.85
C THR A 377 -89.42 -1.15 74.67
N ILE A 378 -89.23 -2.11 75.59
CA ILE A 378 -88.14 -3.11 75.49
C ILE A 378 -88.28 -3.94 74.22
N ARG A 379 -89.50 -4.29 73.81
CA ARG A 379 -89.81 -4.99 72.56
C ARG A 379 -89.36 -4.18 71.34
N SER A 380 -89.73 -2.90 71.27
CA SER A 380 -89.29 -1.99 70.21
C SER A 380 -87.77 -1.85 70.17
N ASP A 381 -87.13 -1.68 71.33
CA ASP A 381 -85.66 -1.59 71.45
C ASP A 381 -84.97 -2.91 71.00
N THR A 382 -85.60 -4.06 71.25
CA THR A 382 -85.12 -5.39 70.84
C THR A 382 -85.24 -5.57 69.32
N GLU A 383 -86.35 -5.15 68.70
CA GLU A 383 -86.56 -5.18 67.24
C GLU A 383 -85.57 -4.26 66.50
N GLU A 384 -85.28 -3.08 67.07
CA GLU A 384 -84.24 -2.17 66.54
C GLU A 384 -82.82 -2.77 66.72
N ALA A 385 -82.54 -3.42 67.85
CA ALA A 385 -81.27 -4.12 68.08
C ALA A 385 -81.04 -5.24 67.07
N VAL A 386 -82.03 -6.10 66.80
CA VAL A 386 -81.95 -7.16 65.77
C VAL A 386 -81.59 -6.57 64.40
N THR A 387 -82.27 -5.49 63.99
CA THR A 387 -82.01 -4.79 62.72
C THR A 387 -80.57 -4.24 62.64
N SER A 388 -80.05 -3.75 63.77
CA SER A 388 -78.67 -3.25 63.89
C SER A 388 -77.63 -4.38 63.78
N ILE A 389 -77.92 -5.55 64.35
CA ILE A 389 -77.06 -6.74 64.31
C ILE A 389 -77.03 -7.35 62.90
N GLU A 390 -78.16 -7.41 62.20
CA GLU A 390 -78.22 -7.81 60.76
C GLU A 390 -77.42 -6.85 59.87
N THR A 391 -77.54 -5.54 60.11
CA THR A 391 -76.74 -4.53 59.41
C THR A 391 -75.24 -4.68 59.71
N THR A 392 -74.89 -5.15 60.90
CA THR A 392 -73.50 -5.34 61.32
C THR A 392 -72.89 -6.61 60.73
N GLU A 393 -73.64 -7.71 60.69
CA GLU A 393 -73.26 -8.97 60.02
C GLU A 393 -72.92 -8.71 58.54
N SER A 394 -73.84 -8.10 57.78
CA SER A 394 -73.62 -7.78 56.37
C SER A 394 -72.39 -6.88 56.12
N ARG A 395 -72.03 -6.02 57.09
CA ARG A 395 -70.80 -5.20 57.03
C ARG A 395 -69.54 -6.01 57.35
N ILE A 396 -69.62 -7.01 58.22
CA ILE A 396 -68.51 -7.91 58.52
C ILE A 396 -68.25 -8.82 57.32
N GLU A 397 -69.28 -9.41 56.73
CA GLU A 397 -69.18 -10.21 55.49
C GLU A 397 -68.52 -9.42 54.35
N ALA A 398 -68.97 -8.18 54.11
CA ALA A 398 -68.36 -7.29 53.12
C ALA A 398 -66.90 -6.95 53.48
N GLY A 399 -66.60 -6.76 54.77
CA GLY A 399 -65.24 -6.54 55.27
C GLY A 399 -64.30 -7.73 55.06
N VAL A 400 -64.78 -8.97 55.23
CA VAL A 400 -64.01 -10.19 54.91
C VAL A 400 -63.69 -10.24 53.41
N SER A 401 -64.67 -10.00 52.54
CA SER A 401 -64.47 -10.01 51.09
C SER A 401 -63.45 -8.97 50.62
N GLU A 402 -63.51 -7.74 51.15
CA GLU A 402 -62.56 -6.66 50.81
C GLU A 402 -61.12 -6.99 51.25
N VAL A 403 -60.97 -7.69 52.39
CA VAL A 403 -59.67 -8.13 52.91
C VAL A 403 -59.07 -9.25 52.05
N GLU A 404 -59.90 -10.18 51.57
CA GLU A 404 -59.46 -11.22 50.63
C GLU A 404 -59.02 -10.63 49.28
N GLU A 405 -59.81 -9.71 48.70
CA GLU A 405 -59.42 -9.01 47.46
C GLU A 405 -58.13 -8.18 47.63
N THR A 406 -57.98 -7.50 48.77
CA THR A 406 -56.74 -6.78 49.11
C THR A 406 -55.53 -7.70 49.21
N LYS A 407 -55.70 -8.91 49.78
CA LYS A 407 -54.63 -9.90 49.93
C LYS A 407 -54.16 -10.47 48.59
N ASP A 408 -55.08 -10.64 47.64
CA ASP A 408 -54.77 -11.12 46.29
C ASP A 408 -54.09 -10.01 45.46
N LEU A 409 -54.57 -8.76 45.53
CA LEU A 409 -53.86 -7.62 44.93
C LEU A 409 -52.41 -7.48 45.43
N LEU A 410 -52.18 -7.69 46.73
CA LEU A 410 -50.83 -7.68 47.30
C LEU A 410 -50.00 -8.92 46.93
N TYR A 411 -50.62 -10.05 46.57
CA TYR A 411 -49.91 -11.18 45.98
C TYR A 411 -49.38 -10.83 44.59
N ASP A 412 -50.23 -10.26 43.74
CA ASP A 412 -49.85 -9.85 42.39
C ASP A 412 -48.73 -8.79 42.40
N VAL A 413 -48.81 -7.79 43.28
CA VAL A 413 -47.73 -6.81 43.47
C VAL A 413 -46.42 -7.49 43.91
N ALA A 414 -46.47 -8.46 44.83
CA ALA A 414 -45.29 -9.20 45.26
C ALA A 414 -44.69 -10.09 44.16
N ALA A 415 -45.53 -10.61 43.26
CA ALA A 415 -45.11 -11.41 42.10
C ALA A 415 -44.45 -10.53 41.03
N THR A 416 -45.10 -9.46 40.58
CA THR A 416 -44.55 -8.52 39.59
C THR A 416 -43.29 -7.81 40.09
N ALA A 417 -43.21 -7.48 41.39
CA ALA A 417 -41.97 -6.95 41.98
C ALA A 417 -40.87 -8.01 42.10
N GLY A 418 -41.20 -9.31 42.06
CA GLY A 418 -40.25 -10.41 41.94
C GLY A 418 -39.72 -10.56 40.52
N GLU A 419 -40.61 -10.60 39.53
CA GLU A 419 -40.27 -10.61 38.09
C GLU A 419 -39.37 -9.42 37.73
N ALA A 420 -39.68 -8.22 38.23
CA ALA A 420 -38.87 -7.03 38.03
C ALA A 420 -37.45 -7.14 38.60
N VAL A 421 -37.22 -7.93 39.66
CA VAL A 421 -35.85 -8.18 40.18
C VAL A 421 -35.09 -9.12 39.23
N GLU A 422 -35.74 -10.16 38.71
CA GLU A 422 -35.13 -11.10 37.75
C GLU A 422 -34.76 -10.39 36.43
N ASP A 423 -35.66 -9.56 35.89
CA ASP A 423 -35.40 -8.72 34.70
C ASP A 423 -34.22 -7.75 34.92
N ILE A 424 -34.10 -7.18 36.13
CA ILE A 424 -33.02 -6.24 36.47
C ILE A 424 -31.68 -6.97 36.60
N GLU A 425 -31.65 -8.20 37.13
CA GLU A 425 -30.44 -9.03 37.15
C GLU A 425 -29.94 -9.35 35.72
N GLU A 426 -30.85 -9.60 34.77
CA GLU A 426 -30.48 -9.75 33.35
C GLU A 426 -29.93 -8.45 32.74
N VAL A 427 -30.56 -7.30 33.04
CA VAL A 427 -30.06 -5.98 32.60
C VAL A 427 -28.67 -5.67 33.15
N SER A 428 -28.39 -5.99 34.42
CA SER A 428 -27.05 -5.82 35.00
C SER A 428 -26.01 -6.70 34.29
N ALA A 429 -26.31 -7.97 34.02
CA ALA A 429 -25.41 -8.85 33.28
C ALA A 429 -25.10 -8.33 31.86
N VAL A 430 -26.11 -7.87 31.13
CA VAL A 430 -25.91 -7.25 29.81
C VAL A 430 -25.12 -5.94 29.90
N THR A 431 -25.22 -5.21 31.02
CA THR A 431 -24.46 -3.98 31.24
C THR A 431 -22.98 -4.27 31.53
N ASP A 432 -22.66 -5.36 32.24
CA ASP A 432 -21.29 -5.82 32.43
C ASP A 432 -20.65 -6.29 31.11
N ASP A 433 -21.37 -7.06 30.28
CA ASP A 433 -20.92 -7.46 28.94
C ASP A 433 -20.63 -6.23 28.04
N GLN A 434 -21.44 -5.17 28.16
CA GLN A 434 -21.20 -3.90 27.46
C GLN A 434 -19.98 -3.15 27.99
N ALA A 435 -19.66 -3.25 29.28
CA ALA A 435 -18.47 -2.66 29.86
C ALA A 435 -17.19 -3.35 29.35
N GLU A 436 -17.19 -4.68 29.28
CA GLU A 436 -16.09 -5.46 28.68
C GLU A 436 -15.93 -5.10 27.20
N SER A 437 -17.02 -5.10 26.43
CA SER A 437 -17.03 -4.73 25.01
C SER A 437 -16.48 -3.32 24.75
N ALA A 438 -16.84 -2.33 25.58
CA ALA A 438 -16.32 -0.97 25.48
C ALA A 438 -14.80 -0.92 25.75
N GLY A 439 -14.31 -1.73 26.70
CA GLY A 439 -12.89 -1.89 26.99
C GLY A 439 -12.12 -2.54 25.82
N GLU A 440 -12.67 -3.57 25.18
CA GLU A 440 -12.09 -4.18 23.98
C GLU A 440 -11.99 -3.17 22.82
N ILE A 441 -13.06 -2.43 22.55
CA ILE A 441 -13.08 -1.41 21.49
C ILE A 441 -12.04 -0.31 21.78
N ALA A 442 -11.90 0.13 23.03
CA ALA A 442 -10.87 1.11 23.42
C ALA A 442 -9.44 0.62 23.12
N ASN A 443 -9.16 -0.68 23.31
CA ASN A 443 -7.85 -1.25 22.96
C ASN A 443 -7.62 -1.29 21.43
N VAL A 444 -8.65 -1.65 20.66
CA VAL A 444 -8.58 -1.64 19.17
C VAL A 444 -8.37 -0.23 18.62
N ILE A 445 -8.97 0.78 19.26
CA ILE A 445 -8.77 2.21 18.94
C ILE A 445 -7.32 2.62 19.19
N ALA A 446 -6.74 2.28 20.35
CA ALA A 446 -5.35 2.59 20.67
C ALA A 446 -4.37 1.95 19.67
N ASP A 447 -4.51 0.65 19.39
CA ASP A 447 -3.72 -0.07 18.38
C ASP A 447 -3.91 0.52 16.96
N SER A 448 -5.09 1.06 16.64
CA SER A 448 -5.34 1.75 15.37
C SER A 448 -4.68 3.13 15.28
N GLN A 449 -4.53 3.86 16.39
CA GLN A 449 -3.77 5.12 16.46
C GLN A 449 -2.27 4.86 16.31
N ASP A 450 -1.73 3.88 17.04
CA ASP A 450 -0.31 3.49 16.96
C ASP A 450 0.06 3.07 15.52
N LYS A 451 -0.83 2.32 14.85
CA LYS A 451 -0.66 1.94 13.43
C LYS A 451 -0.75 3.13 12.48
N ALA A 452 -1.65 4.08 12.71
CA ALA A 452 -1.72 5.29 11.88
C ALA A 452 -0.43 6.13 12.01
N SER A 453 0.11 6.28 13.23
CA SER A 453 1.42 6.92 13.46
C SER A 453 2.56 6.18 12.74
N THR A 454 2.58 4.84 12.86
CA THR A 454 3.59 4.00 12.17
C THR A 454 3.52 4.18 10.64
N VAL A 455 2.33 4.22 10.06
CA VAL A 455 2.16 4.46 8.61
C VAL A 455 2.66 5.84 8.20
N ALA A 456 2.42 6.89 9.01
CA ALA A 456 2.94 8.23 8.73
C ALA A 456 4.49 8.28 8.78
N GLU A 457 5.11 7.57 9.72
CA GLU A 457 6.58 7.43 9.81
C GLU A 457 7.15 6.72 8.57
N GLU A 458 6.62 5.55 8.20
CA GLU A 458 7.08 4.79 7.02
C GLU A 458 6.88 5.57 5.70
N ILE A 459 5.83 6.40 5.61
CA ILE A 459 5.59 7.27 4.46
C ILE A 459 6.59 8.43 4.41
N SER A 460 7.05 8.96 5.55
CA SER A 460 8.15 9.94 5.59
C SER A 460 9.45 9.34 5.04
N ASP A 461 9.75 8.08 5.37
CA ASP A 461 10.93 7.37 4.86
C ASP A 461 10.81 7.08 3.35
N ILE A 462 9.62 6.70 2.87
CA ILE A 462 9.35 6.53 1.42
C ILE A 462 9.51 7.86 0.68
N ALA A 463 9.02 8.97 1.23
CA ALA A 463 9.16 10.29 0.62
C ALA A 463 10.64 10.70 0.47
N ALA A 464 11.45 10.47 1.50
CA ALA A 464 12.89 10.74 1.45
C ALA A 464 13.61 9.86 0.41
N ALA A 465 13.32 8.55 0.37
CA ALA A 465 13.88 7.65 -0.64
C ALA A 465 13.46 8.01 -2.07
N THR A 466 12.24 8.55 -2.24
CA THR A 466 11.73 9.02 -3.52
C THR A 466 12.44 10.30 -3.98
N GLU A 467 12.74 11.22 -3.06
CA GLU A 467 13.56 12.42 -3.35
C GLU A 467 15.00 12.05 -3.76
N GLU A 468 15.63 11.10 -3.06
CA GLU A 468 16.93 10.54 -3.45
C GLU A 468 16.89 9.87 -4.83
N GLN A 469 15.81 9.16 -5.16
CA GLN A 469 15.63 8.51 -6.46
C GLN A 469 15.44 9.53 -7.59
N SER A 470 14.65 10.59 -7.39
CA SER A 470 14.53 11.69 -8.35
C SER A 470 15.87 12.40 -8.59
N GLN A 471 16.72 12.55 -7.57
CA GLN A 471 18.07 13.09 -7.74
C GLN A 471 18.95 12.17 -8.61
N GLN A 472 18.92 10.85 -8.38
CA GLN A 472 19.68 9.88 -9.19
C GLN A 472 19.21 9.84 -10.65
N VAL A 473 17.90 9.94 -10.89
CA VAL A 473 17.30 10.06 -12.23
C VAL A 473 17.85 11.29 -12.95
N ALA A 474 17.84 12.46 -12.30
CA ALA A 474 18.35 13.70 -12.88
C ALA A 474 19.87 13.66 -13.14
N GLU A 475 20.66 12.97 -12.30
CA GLU A 475 22.09 12.73 -12.53
C GLU A 475 22.33 11.82 -13.75
N ILE A 476 21.51 10.77 -13.92
CA ILE A 476 21.60 9.87 -15.08
C ILE A 476 21.24 10.62 -16.36
N ASP A 477 20.16 11.40 -16.38
CA ASP A 477 19.77 12.19 -17.55
C ASP A 477 20.83 13.25 -17.92
N ALA A 478 21.49 13.86 -16.93
CA ALA A 478 22.61 14.76 -17.18
C ALA A 478 23.82 14.05 -17.82
N VAL A 479 24.11 12.80 -17.40
CA VAL A 479 25.17 11.98 -18.02
C VAL A 479 24.78 11.54 -19.43
N ILE A 480 23.51 11.20 -19.68
CA ILE A 480 23.01 10.87 -21.02
C ILE A 480 23.13 12.07 -21.97
N ALA A 481 22.75 13.26 -21.52
CA ALA A 481 22.86 14.50 -22.30
C ALA A 481 24.33 14.90 -22.57
N ASP A 482 25.27 14.53 -21.70
CA ASP A 482 26.71 14.69 -21.95
C ASP A 482 27.21 13.67 -23.00
N LEU A 483 26.81 12.39 -22.90
CA LEU A 483 27.17 11.33 -23.85
C LEU A 483 26.57 11.50 -25.26
N ALA A 484 25.35 12.04 -25.36
CA ALA A 484 24.68 12.34 -26.63
C ALA A 484 25.18 13.65 -27.27
N GLY A 485 26.06 14.39 -26.57
CA GLY A 485 26.41 15.76 -26.90
C GLY A 485 25.24 16.70 -26.60
N ARG A 486 25.56 17.95 -26.26
CA ARG A 486 24.53 18.97 -26.05
C ARG A 486 23.88 19.32 -27.39
N GLU A 487 22.74 18.70 -27.70
CA GLU A 487 21.70 19.34 -28.51
C GLU A 487 21.13 20.55 -27.73
N GLU A 488 21.89 21.63 -27.69
CA GLU A 488 21.31 22.97 -27.60
C GLU A 488 20.78 23.33 -28.99
N ASP A 489 19.62 22.77 -29.38
CA ASP A 489 18.82 23.33 -30.47
C ASP A 489 17.31 23.27 -30.19
N ASP A 490 16.63 24.33 -30.64
CA ASP A 490 15.19 24.66 -30.54
C ASP A 490 14.42 24.37 -29.24
N SER A 491 14.35 25.40 -28.39
CA SER A 491 13.11 25.71 -27.65
C SER A 491 12.04 26.26 -28.61
N PRO A 492 10.83 25.67 -28.71
CA PRO A 492 9.70 26.30 -29.39
C PRO A 492 9.08 27.42 -28.54
N ASP A 493 8.68 28.53 -29.17
CA ASP A 493 7.93 29.69 -28.62
C ASP A 493 6.62 29.31 -27.89
#